data_AF-A0A166ND87-F1
#
_entry.id   AF-A0A166ND87-F1
#
_cell.length_a   1.000
_cell.length_b   1.000
_cell.length_c   1.000
_cell.angle_alpha   90.00
_cell.angle_beta   90.00
_cell.angle_gamma   90.00
#
_symmetry.space_group_name_H-M   'P 1'
#
loop_
_entity.id
_entity.type
_entity.pdbx_description
1 polymer ?
#
loop_
_entity_poly.entity_id
_entity_poly.type
_entity_poly.pdbx_seq_one_letter_code
_entity_poly.pdbx_strand_id
1 'polypeptide(L)'
;MNKKSLMIVIIILILILGGIFLKMKYDEKKYYDEQKERITIYMKHNVKGYKNISFTNCKENPMDGYSISGYINNDRKLSFTAGIRSIDDFQFDTDISYTDELGRKFIKNPKSVSEIKKELNTSNK
;
A
#
# COMPACT_ATOMS: atom_id res chain seq x y z
N MET A 1 40.14 29.18 -1.40
CA MET A 1 38.68 29.39 -1.21
C MET A 1 38.47 30.18 0.08
N ASN A 2 37.73 31.29 0.04
CA ASN A 2 37.53 32.12 1.24
C ASN A 2 36.53 31.44 2.21
N LYS A 3 36.65 31.68 3.52
CA LYS A 3 35.82 31.02 4.55
C LYS A 3 34.31 31.21 4.30
N LYS A 4 33.91 32.37 3.76
CA LYS A 4 32.51 32.69 3.43
C LYS A 4 31.97 31.85 2.26
N SER A 5 32.77 31.68 1.21
CA SER A 5 32.48 30.86 0.03
C SER A 5 32.44 29.38 0.40
N LEU A 6 33.35 28.91 1.26
CA LEU A 6 33.30 27.56 1.82
C LEU A 6 31.99 27.33 2.60
N MET A 7 31.57 28.28 3.43
CA MET A 7 30.32 28.19 4.19
C MET A 7 29.09 28.12 3.28
N ILE A 8 29.03 28.93 2.22
CA ILE A 8 27.93 28.92 1.24
C ILE A 8 27.85 27.56 0.54
N VAL A 9 28.99 27.00 0.11
CA VAL A 9 29.03 25.68 -0.54
C VAL A 9 28.50 24.59 0.39
N ILE A 10 28.86 24.62 1.67
CA ILE A 10 28.36 23.67 2.68
C ILE A 10 26.83 23.78 2.84
N ILE A 11 26.29 25.00 2.90
CA ILE A 11 24.85 25.23 3.02
C ILE A 11 24.11 24.66 1.80
N ILE A 12 24.61 24.91 0.59
CA ILE A 12 24.03 24.38 -0.65
C ILE A 12 24.02 22.84 -0.62
N LEU A 13 25.13 22.22 -0.18
CA LEU A 13 25.22 20.77 -0.07
C LEU A 13 24.15 20.20 0.89
N ILE A 14 23.96 20.84 2.05
CA ILE A 14 22.95 20.44 3.04
C ILE A 14 21.53 20.56 2.46
N LEU A 15 21.24 21.64 1.73
CA LEU A 15 19.93 21.83 1.09
C LEU A 15 19.63 20.77 0.04
N ILE A 16 20.63 20.39 -0.78
CA ILE A 16 20.49 19.32 -1.77
C ILE A 16 20.21 17.98 -1.08
N LEU A 17 21.00 17.62 -0.06
CA LEU A 17 20.82 16.38 0.70
C LEU A 17 19.45 16.35 1.40
N GLY A 18 19.03 17.48 1.99
CA GLY A 18 17.71 17.62 2.61
C GLY A 18 16.57 17.47 1.61
N GLY A 19 16.70 18.07 0.42
CA GLY A 19 15.73 17.93 -0.67
C GLY A 19 15.59 16.48 -1.15
N ILE A 20 16.70 15.77 -1.33
CA ILE A 20 16.70 14.35 -1.72
C ILE A 20 16.02 13.50 -0.64
N PHE A 21 16.36 13.71 0.63
CA PHE A 21 15.76 12.98 1.75
C PHE A 21 14.24 13.17 1.84
N LEU A 22 13.76 14.42 1.69
CA LEU A 22 12.34 14.73 1.67
C LEU A 22 11.62 14.05 0.50
N LYS A 23 12.22 14.06 -0.69
CA LYS A 23 11.67 13.40 -1.86
C LYS A 23 11.55 11.89 -1.67
N MET A 24 12.59 11.23 -1.15
CA MET A 24 12.55 9.79 -0.87
C MET A 24 11.41 9.41 0.08
N LYS A 25 11.21 10.18 1.15
CA LYS A 25 10.09 9.97 2.09
C LYS A 25 8.73 10.19 1.45
N TYR A 26 8.62 11.18 0.56
CA TYR A 26 7.37 11.44 -0.16
C TYR A 26 7.03 10.29 -1.11
N ASP A 27 8.01 9.84 -1.90
CA ASP A 27 7.83 8.75 -2.86
C ASP A 27 7.46 7.43 -2.15
N GLU A 28 8.11 7.14 -1.01
CA GLU A 28 7.77 5.99 -0.17
C GLU A 28 6.33 6.06 0.36
N LYS A 29 5.92 7.21 0.92
CA LYS A 29 4.55 7.40 1.41
C LYS A 29 3.53 7.22 0.29
N LYS A 30 3.78 7.83 -0.87
CA LYS A 30 2.92 7.75 -2.04
C LYS A 30 2.73 6.29 -2.47
N TYR A 31 3.83 5.54 -2.56
CA TYR A 31 3.79 4.12 -2.89
C TYR A 31 2.92 3.32 -1.91
N TYR A 32 3.08 3.49 -0.59
CA TYR A 32 2.24 2.76 0.36
C TYR A 32 0.76 3.16 0.30
N ASP A 33 0.46 4.41 0.02
CA ASP A 33 -0.91 4.88 -0.15
C ASP A 33 -1.55 4.27 -1.41
N GLU A 34 -0.80 4.09 -2.50
CA GLU A 34 -1.24 3.33 -3.69
C GLU A 34 -1.54 1.86 -3.34
N GLN A 35 -0.69 1.19 -2.56
CA GLN A 35 -0.96 -0.20 -2.15
C GLN A 35 -2.20 -0.32 -1.26
N LYS A 36 -2.41 0.62 -0.32
CA LYS A 36 -3.64 0.68 0.49
C LYS A 36 -4.88 0.87 -0.36
N GLU A 37 -4.80 1.69 -1.41
CA GLU A 37 -5.91 1.86 -2.36
C GLU A 37 -6.23 0.55 -3.08
N ARG A 38 -5.21 -0.18 -3.55
CA ARG A 38 -5.37 -1.48 -4.20
C ARG A 38 -6.04 -2.51 -3.27
N ILE A 39 -5.60 -2.59 -2.01
CA ILE A 39 -6.22 -3.45 -0.99
C ILE A 39 -7.69 -3.02 -0.74
N THR A 40 -7.96 -1.72 -0.71
CA THR A 40 -9.31 -1.18 -0.53
C THR A 40 -10.23 -1.58 -1.68
N ILE A 41 -9.76 -1.49 -2.93
CA ILE A 41 -10.50 -1.94 -4.12
C ILE A 41 -10.83 -3.42 -4.02
N TYR A 42 -9.83 -4.25 -3.69
CA TYR A 42 -9.99 -5.70 -3.53
C TYR A 42 -11.03 -6.03 -2.45
N MET A 43 -10.92 -5.43 -1.27
CA MET A 43 -11.87 -5.67 -0.17
C MET A 43 -13.28 -5.21 -0.51
N LYS A 44 -13.42 -4.03 -1.11
CA LYS A 44 -14.72 -3.47 -1.48
C LYS A 44 -15.45 -4.34 -2.49
N HIS A 45 -14.73 -4.93 -3.44
CA HIS A 45 -15.32 -5.76 -4.48
C HIS A 45 -15.59 -7.19 -3.98
N ASN A 46 -14.66 -7.77 -3.22
CA ASN A 46 -14.68 -9.20 -2.92
C ASN A 46 -15.31 -9.56 -1.56
N VAL A 47 -15.54 -8.59 -0.66
CA VAL A 47 -16.10 -8.85 0.68
C VAL A 47 -17.54 -8.36 0.79
N LYS A 48 -18.46 -9.28 1.08
CA LYS A 48 -19.88 -8.98 1.29
C LYS A 48 -20.07 -8.12 2.54
N GLY A 49 -20.81 -7.02 2.38
CA GLY A 49 -21.11 -6.10 3.48
C GLY A 49 -19.91 -5.24 3.89
N TYR A 50 -18.94 -5.02 3.00
CA TYR A 50 -17.88 -4.03 3.18
C TYR A 50 -18.46 -2.62 3.40
N LYS A 51 -17.92 -1.89 4.39
CA LYS A 51 -18.30 -0.51 4.72
C LYS A 51 -17.10 0.43 4.81
N ASN A 52 -16.08 0.01 5.56
CA ASN A 52 -14.85 0.78 5.76
C ASN A 52 -13.65 -0.15 5.96
N ILE A 53 -12.45 0.42 5.89
CA ILE A 53 -11.18 -0.27 6.11
C ILE A 53 -10.29 0.60 7.00
N SER A 54 -9.56 -0.05 7.91
CA SER A 54 -8.58 0.56 8.79
C SER A 54 -7.26 -0.17 8.67
N PHE A 55 -6.21 0.55 8.26
CA PHE A 55 -4.85 0.02 8.19
C PHE A 55 -4.16 0.22 9.54
N THR A 56 -3.53 -0.82 10.06
CA THR A 56 -2.90 -0.81 11.39
C THR A 56 -1.39 -0.80 11.32
N ASN A 57 -0.81 -1.37 10.28
CA ASN A 57 0.62 -1.61 10.22
C ASN A 57 1.11 -1.84 8.79
N CYS A 58 2.34 -1.40 8.52
CA CYS A 58 3.10 -1.72 7.31
C CYS A 58 4.50 -2.14 7.74
N LYS A 59 4.92 -3.35 7.36
CA LYS A 59 6.23 -3.90 7.73
C LYS A 59 6.91 -4.51 6.53
N GLU A 60 8.22 -4.36 6.43
CA GLU A 60 9.05 -5.22 5.58
C GLU A 60 8.88 -6.67 6.01
N ASN A 61 8.76 -7.54 5.02
CA ASN A 61 8.86 -8.97 5.23
C ASN A 61 10.33 -9.36 5.02
N PRO A 62 11.00 -9.98 6.02
CA PRO A 62 12.40 -10.38 5.91
C PRO A 62 12.71 -11.26 4.71
N MET A 63 11.71 -11.98 4.18
CA MET A 63 11.87 -12.84 3.01
C MET A 63 11.74 -12.05 1.70
N ASP A 64 10.63 -11.33 1.51
CA ASP A 64 10.39 -10.55 0.30
C ASP A 64 9.27 -9.50 0.48
N GLY A 65 9.58 -8.27 0.06
CA GLY A 65 8.65 -7.16 -0.02
C GLY A 65 8.06 -6.75 1.33
N TYR A 66 6.76 -6.46 1.36
CA TYR A 66 6.10 -5.83 2.49
C TYR A 66 4.82 -6.54 2.88
N SER A 67 4.33 -6.26 4.08
CA SER A 67 3.05 -6.72 4.59
C SER A 67 2.27 -5.54 5.15
N ILE A 68 1.06 -5.34 4.65
CA ILE A 68 0.12 -4.32 5.14
C ILE A 68 -1.01 -5.04 5.87
N SER A 69 -1.16 -4.74 7.16
CA SER A 69 -2.22 -5.33 7.99
C SER A 69 -3.31 -4.30 8.29
N GLY A 70 -4.51 -4.79 8.54
CA GLY A 70 -5.66 -3.97 8.88
C GLY A 70 -6.87 -4.80 9.26
N TYR A 71 -8.00 -4.11 9.38
CA TYR A 71 -9.31 -4.70 9.59
C TYR A 71 -10.39 -3.90 8.88
N ILE A 72 -11.55 -4.51 8.65
CA ILE A 72 -12.68 -3.84 7.99
C ILE A 72 -13.85 -3.64 8.95
N ASN A 73 -14.76 -2.73 8.58
CA ASN A 73 -16.04 -2.48 9.25
C ASN A 73 -15.92 -2.12 10.74
N ASN A 74 -14.80 -1.50 11.13
CA ASN A 74 -14.45 -1.20 12.53
C ASN A 74 -14.43 -2.44 13.45
N ASP A 75 -14.29 -3.64 12.90
CA ASP A 75 -14.28 -4.89 13.66
C ASP A 75 -12.93 -5.59 13.54
N ARG A 76 -12.20 -5.67 14.66
CA ARG A 76 -10.88 -6.32 14.71
C ARG A 76 -10.96 -7.83 14.47
N LYS A 77 -12.12 -8.47 14.60
CA LYS A 77 -12.28 -9.88 14.21
C LYS A 77 -12.28 -10.05 12.70
N LEU A 78 -12.51 -8.99 11.92
CA LEU A 78 -12.44 -8.97 10.47
C LEU A 78 -11.07 -8.47 9.99
N SER A 79 -10.00 -9.05 10.54
CA SER A 79 -8.63 -8.66 10.26
C SER A 79 -8.02 -9.38 9.06
N PHE A 80 -7.06 -8.70 8.42
CA PHE A 80 -6.30 -9.18 7.27
C PHE A 80 -4.83 -8.76 7.33
N THR A 81 -3.99 -9.46 6.59
CA THR A 81 -2.63 -9.07 6.23
C THR A 81 -2.40 -9.33 4.74
N ALA A 82 -2.18 -8.26 3.99
CA ALA A 82 -1.89 -8.29 2.56
C ALA A 82 -0.38 -8.31 2.34
N GLY A 83 0.08 -9.26 1.53
CA GLY A 83 1.45 -9.34 1.06
C GLY A 83 1.66 -8.54 -0.22
N ILE A 84 2.80 -7.85 -0.31
CA ILE A 84 3.26 -7.17 -1.51
C ILE A 84 4.63 -7.74 -1.82
N ARG A 85 4.77 -8.43 -2.95
CA ARG A 85 5.93 -9.25 -3.27
C ARG A 85 6.59 -8.80 -4.57
N SER A 86 7.86 -9.15 -4.72
CA SER A 86 8.63 -8.89 -5.94
C SER A 86 8.07 -9.61 -7.17
N ILE A 87 7.49 -10.81 -6.98
CA ILE A 87 6.85 -11.59 -8.07
C ILE A 87 5.65 -10.86 -8.70
N ASP A 88 5.04 -9.94 -7.95
CA ASP A 88 3.92 -9.11 -8.39
C ASP A 88 4.37 -7.66 -8.66
N ASP A 89 5.65 -7.44 -9.01
CA ASP A 89 6.25 -6.11 -9.23
C ASP A 89 6.01 -5.12 -8.07
N PHE A 90 5.96 -5.65 -6.85
CA PHE A 90 5.61 -4.89 -5.64
C PHE A 90 4.25 -4.17 -5.75
N GLN A 91 3.29 -4.80 -6.43
CA GLN A 91 1.91 -4.33 -6.54
C GLN A 91 0.96 -5.36 -5.95
N PHE A 92 0.21 -4.98 -4.93
CA PHE A 92 -0.81 -5.87 -4.36
C PHE A 92 -1.87 -6.22 -5.42
N ASP A 93 -2.09 -7.50 -5.69
CA ASP A 93 -3.15 -7.96 -6.60
C ASP A 93 -4.09 -8.99 -5.94
N THR A 94 -3.54 -10.00 -5.27
CA THR A 94 -4.33 -11.04 -4.58
C THR A 94 -3.72 -11.60 -3.28
N ASP A 95 -2.41 -11.47 -3.04
CA ASP A 95 -1.74 -12.11 -1.88
C ASP A 95 -2.25 -11.55 -0.54
N ILE A 96 -3.22 -12.25 0.06
CA ILE A 96 -3.85 -11.82 1.31
C ILE A 96 -4.19 -13.00 2.22
N SER A 97 -3.83 -12.85 3.48
CA SER A 97 -4.28 -13.70 4.57
C SER A 97 -5.33 -12.96 5.41
N TYR A 98 -6.25 -13.70 6.01
CA TYR A 98 -7.33 -13.13 6.80
C TYR A 98 -7.83 -14.11 7.86
N THR A 99 -8.54 -13.54 8.83
CA THR A 99 -9.28 -14.29 9.85
C THR A 99 -10.43 -15.10 9.25
N ASP A 100 -10.80 -16.22 9.88
CA ASP A 100 -11.94 -17.05 9.44
C ASP A 100 -13.25 -16.25 9.34
N GLU A 101 -13.45 -15.28 10.24
CA GLU A 101 -14.65 -14.45 10.25
C GLU A 101 -14.74 -13.52 9.04
N LEU A 102 -13.60 -12.97 8.61
CA LEU A 102 -13.52 -12.24 7.34
C LEU A 102 -13.64 -13.20 6.15
N GLY A 103 -13.00 -14.37 6.21
CA GLY A 103 -13.05 -15.40 5.17
C GLY A 103 -14.47 -15.80 4.78
N ARG A 104 -15.35 -15.98 5.76
CA ARG A 104 -16.78 -16.31 5.53
C ARG A 104 -17.56 -15.22 4.78
N LYS A 105 -17.05 -13.99 4.72
CA LYS A 105 -17.68 -12.85 4.03
C LYS A 105 -17.20 -12.70 2.59
N PHE A 106 -16.13 -13.39 2.18
CA PHE A 106 -15.67 -13.34 0.81
C PHE A 106 -16.70 -13.92 -0.17
N ILE A 107 -16.71 -13.39 -1.38
CA ILE A 107 -17.41 -14.03 -2.50
C ILE A 107 -16.71 -15.34 -2.89
N LYS A 108 -17.45 -16.25 -3.53
CA LYS A 108 -16.95 -17.60 -3.85
C LYS A 108 -15.68 -17.59 -4.71
N ASN A 109 -15.61 -16.66 -5.67
CA ASN A 109 -14.47 -16.50 -6.58
C ASN A 109 -14.01 -15.04 -6.51
N PRO A 110 -13.13 -14.67 -5.56
CA PRO A 110 -12.56 -13.33 -5.48
C PRO A 110 -11.81 -12.97 -6.76
N LYS A 111 -11.96 -11.73 -7.22
CA LYS A 111 -11.25 -11.18 -8.37
C LYS A 111 -10.00 -10.44 -7.94
N SER A 112 -8.97 -10.46 -8.78
CA SER A 112 -7.77 -9.65 -8.57
C SER A 112 -8.06 -8.15 -8.77
N VAL A 113 -7.20 -7.29 -8.20
CA VAL A 113 -7.33 -5.83 -8.40
C VAL A 113 -7.25 -5.48 -9.90
N SER A 114 -6.38 -6.17 -10.64
CA SER A 114 -6.20 -5.97 -12.08
C SER A 114 -7.45 -6.36 -12.87
N GLU A 115 -8.09 -7.48 -12.53
CA GLU A 115 -9.37 -7.89 -13.12
C GLU A 115 -10.47 -6.86 -12.85
N ILE A 116 -10.60 -6.42 -11.59
CA ILE A 116 -11.60 -5.43 -11.17
C ILE A 116 -11.41 -4.11 -11.95
N LYS A 117 -10.17 -3.62 -12.06
CA LYS A 117 -9.86 -2.39 -12.81
C LYS A 117 -10.19 -2.52 -14.29
N LYS A 118 -9.95 -3.68 -14.91
CA LYS A 118 -10.29 -3.93 -16.31
C LYS A 118 -11.80 -3.87 -16.56
N GLU A 119 -12.60 -4.43 -15.65
CA GLU A 119 -14.07 -4.40 -15.74
C GLU A 119 -14.63 -2.99 -15.59
N LEU A 120 -14.09 -2.20 -14.65
CA LEU A 120 -14.48 -0.80 -14.45
C LEU A 120 -14.17 0.07 -15.67
N ASN A 121 -13.00 -0.12 -16.29
CA ASN A 121 -12.62 0.63 -17.50
C ASN A 121 -13.47 0.24 -18.72
N THR A 122 -13.93 -1.01 -18.80
CA THR A 122 -14.80 -1.48 -19.90
C THR A 122 -16.24 -1.00 -19.73
N SER A 123 -16.71 -0.82 -18.49
CA SER A 123 -18.08 -0.39 -18.18
C SER A 123 -18.32 1.13 -18.36
N ASN A 124 -17.24 1.91 -18.43
CA ASN A 124 -17.28 3.38 -18.61
C ASN A 124 -17.13 3.81 -20.08
N LYS A 125 -17.19 2.85 -21.03
CA LYS A 125 -17.08 3.08 -22.47
C LYS A 125 -18.38 2.69 -23.15
#